data_AF-A0ABD4Z7L2-F1
#
_entry.id   AF-A0ABD4Z7L2-F1
#
_cell.length_a   1.000
_cell.length_b   1.000
_cell.length_c   1.000
_cell.angle_alpha   90.00
_cell.angle_beta   90.00
_cell.angle_gamma   90.00
#
_symmetry.space_group_name_H-M   'P 1'
#
loop_
_entity.id
_entity.type
_entity.pdbx_description
1 polymer ?
#
loop_
_entity_poly.entity_id
_entity_poly.type
_entity_poly.pdbx_seq_one_letter_code
_entity_poly.pdbx_strand_id
1 'polypeptide(L)'
;MFSVVVEASLQGLPEEQVCISKLREGIELHGFCTGSQASFVCNFDNVLVKTRPVETSRQFSQPPFVGRPTVFVIQISIEGEKAADVVKVVDLVYKILKSCNILLRIV
;
A
#
# COMPACT_ATOMS: atom_id res chain seq x y z
N MET A 1 9.51 18.90 -4.04
CA MET A 1 9.26 17.49 -3.69
C MET A 1 7.77 17.24 -3.79
N PHE A 2 7.36 16.31 -4.64
CA PHE A 2 5.97 15.90 -4.83
C PHE A 2 5.72 14.64 -4.01
N SER A 3 4.55 14.54 -3.40
CA SER A 3 4.15 13.38 -2.60
C SER A 3 2.68 13.06 -2.82
N VAL A 4 2.38 11.77 -2.90
CA VAL A 4 1.02 11.23 -2.95
C VAL A 4 0.91 10.13 -1.91
N VAL A 5 -0.17 10.14 -1.14
CA VAL A 5 -0.47 9.08 -0.19
C VAL A 5 -1.72 8.33 -0.67
N VAL A 6 -1.60 7.02 -0.74
CA VAL A 6 -2.71 6.12 -1.10
C VAL A 6 -2.95 5.18 0.08
N GLU A 7 -4.20 5.05 0.48
CA GLU A 7 -4.64 4.08 1.48
C GLU A 7 -5.36 2.93 0.79
N ALA A 8 -4.86 1.72 1.01
CA ALA A 8 -5.47 0.46 0.58
C ALA A 8 -6.22 -0.15 1.76
N SER A 9 -7.53 -0.34 1.62
CA SER A 9 -8.36 -1.04 2.61
C SER A 9 -8.43 -2.52 2.27
N LEU A 10 -7.95 -3.36 3.18
CA LEU A 10 -7.92 -4.81 3.08
C LEU A 10 -8.93 -5.41 4.04
N GLN A 11 -9.63 -6.46 3.60
CA GLN A 11 -10.58 -7.23 4.41
C GLN A 11 -9.94 -8.42 5.13
N GLY A 12 -8.65 -8.66 4.90
CA GLY A 12 -7.91 -9.77 5.48
C GLY A 12 -8.01 -11.06 4.65
N LEU A 13 -8.36 -10.95 3.37
CA LEU A 13 -8.46 -12.10 2.48
C LEU A 13 -7.05 -12.57 2.03
N PRO A 14 -6.82 -13.88 1.84
CA PRO A 14 -5.52 -14.39 1.38
C PRO A 14 -5.06 -13.76 0.04
N GLU A 15 -6.00 -13.50 -0.87
CA GLU A 15 -5.73 -12.91 -2.18
C GLU A 15 -5.18 -11.47 -2.05
N GLU A 16 -5.64 -10.73 -1.05
CA GLU A 16 -5.15 -9.38 -0.77
C GLU A 16 -3.69 -9.40 -0.28
N GLN A 17 -3.32 -10.37 0.57
CA GLN A 17 -1.94 -10.53 1.03
C GLN A 17 -0.99 -10.89 -0.11
N VAL A 18 -1.43 -11.77 -1.01
CA VAL A 18 -0.70 -12.08 -2.24
C VAL A 18 -0.54 -10.84 -3.10
N CYS A 19 -1.56 -9.98 -3.17
CA CYS A 19 -1.49 -8.74 -3.94
C CYS A 19 -0.46 -7.75 -3.40
N ILE A 20 -0.36 -7.60 -2.07
CA ILE A 20 0.66 -6.73 -1.46
C ILE A 20 2.06 -7.28 -1.72
N SER A 21 2.24 -8.61 -1.72
CA SER A 21 3.50 -9.23 -2.13
C SER A 21 3.83 -8.92 -3.60
N LYS A 22 2.85 -9.04 -4.51
CA LYS A 22 3.00 -8.66 -5.93
C LYS A 22 3.29 -7.18 -6.12
N LEU A 23 2.75 -6.29 -5.28
CA LEU A 23 3.08 -4.87 -5.30
C LEU A 23 4.56 -4.65 -5.03
N ARG A 24 5.09 -5.28 -3.98
CA ARG A 24 6.52 -5.21 -3.67
C ARG A 24 7.35 -5.75 -4.83
N GLU A 25 7.05 -6.95 -5.32
CA GLU A 25 7.78 -7.57 -6.45
C GLU A 25 7.74 -6.69 -7.70
N GLY A 26 6.58 -6.13 -8.03
CA GLY A 26 6.40 -5.26 -9.20
C GLY A 26 7.23 -3.98 -9.12
N ILE A 27 7.43 -3.43 -7.92
CA ILE A 27 8.29 -2.26 -7.71
C ILE A 27 9.78 -2.69 -7.67
N GLU A 28 10.08 -3.84 -7.08
CA GLU A 28 11.44 -4.40 -6.96
C GLU A 28 12.05 -4.77 -8.32
N LEU A 29 11.24 -5.14 -9.32
CA LEU A 29 11.71 -5.35 -10.70
C LEU A 29 12.42 -4.15 -11.31
N HIS A 30 12.17 -2.95 -10.79
CA HIS A 30 12.65 -1.68 -11.33
C HIS A 30 13.45 -0.88 -10.29
N GLY A 31 13.75 -1.47 -9.14
CA GLY A 31 14.27 -0.73 -8.00
C GLY A 31 14.87 -1.62 -6.93
N PHE A 32 15.14 -1.02 -5.78
CA PHE A 32 15.59 -1.74 -4.60
C PHE A 32 14.59 -1.58 -3.47
N CYS A 33 14.16 -2.70 -2.89
CA CYS A 33 13.18 -2.73 -1.80
C CYS A 33 13.82 -3.30 -0.52
N THR A 34 13.47 -2.71 0.62
CA THR A 34 13.86 -3.20 1.96
C THR A 34 12.64 -3.32 2.86
N GLY A 35 12.70 -4.24 3.83
CA GLY A 35 11.63 -4.44 4.82
C GLY A 35 10.87 -5.76 4.66
N SER A 36 9.70 -5.83 5.30
CA SER A 36 8.83 -7.01 5.32
C SER A 36 7.80 -6.98 4.17
N GLN A 37 6.84 -7.91 4.16
CA GLN A 37 5.81 -7.95 3.11
C GLN A 37 4.81 -6.78 3.21
N ALA A 38 4.37 -6.43 4.42
CA ALA A 38 3.38 -5.36 4.64
C ALA A 38 4.01 -4.00 4.98
N SER A 39 5.28 -3.98 5.38
CA SER A 39 6.03 -2.78 5.73
C SER A 39 7.34 -2.75 4.96
N PHE A 40 7.39 -2.01 3.85
CA PHE A 40 8.58 -1.94 3.02
C PHE A 40 8.83 -0.54 2.48
N VAL A 41 10.07 -0.28 2.10
CA VAL A 41 10.47 0.94 1.42
C VAL A 41 11.20 0.53 0.14
N CYS A 42 10.73 1.04 -0.99
CA CYS A 42 11.32 0.83 -2.30
C CYS A 42 11.81 2.14 -2.91
N ASN A 43 12.94 2.12 -3.59
CA ASN A 43 13.39 3.21 -4.45
C ASN A 43 13.28 2.78 -5.92
N PHE A 44 12.46 3.49 -6.68
CA PHE A 44 12.18 3.29 -8.10
C PHE A 44 12.56 4.58 -8.84
N ASP A 45 13.64 4.61 -9.62
CA ASP A 45 14.05 5.77 -10.44
C ASP A 45 14.04 7.14 -9.69
N ASN A 46 14.51 7.19 -8.45
CA ASN A 46 14.47 8.36 -7.54
C ASN A 46 13.07 8.74 -7.00
N VAL A 47 12.11 7.82 -7.09
CA VAL A 47 10.82 7.86 -6.42
C VAL A 47 10.84 6.84 -5.28
N LEU A 48 10.54 7.31 -4.09
CA LEU A 48 10.55 6.53 -2.89
C LEU A 48 9.12 6.10 -2.55
N VAL A 49 8.87 4.80 -2.49
CA VAL A 49 7.58 4.19 -2.14
C VAL A 49 7.70 3.59 -0.75
N LYS A 50 6.94 4.09 0.21
CA LYS A 50 6.89 3.59 1.59
C LYS A 50 5.54 2.96 1.84
N THR A 51 5.53 1.72 2.28
CA THR A 51 4.34 0.97 2.62
C THR A 51 4.35 0.71 4.11
N ARG A 52 3.27 1.04 4.81
CA ARG A 52 3.12 0.73 6.24
C ARG A 52 1.68 0.38 6.57
N PRO A 53 1.44 -0.62 7.45
CA PRO A 53 0.12 -0.81 8.03
C PRO A 53 -0.20 0.40 8.90
N VAL A 54 -1.40 0.94 8.72
CA VAL A 54 -1.99 1.89 9.64
C VAL A 54 -2.79 1.07 10.62
N GLU A 55 -2.27 0.91 11.83
CA GLU A 55 -3.08 0.42 12.95
C GLU A 55 -4.24 1.40 13.11
N THR A 56 -5.41 0.99 12.63
CA THR A 56 -6.61 1.79 12.84
C THR A 56 -6.92 1.59 14.31
N SER A 57 -6.56 2.58 15.13
CA SER A 57 -6.97 2.72 16.52
C SER A 57 -8.49 2.99 16.57
N ARG A 58 -9.29 2.09 16.02
CA ARG A 58 -10.68 1.94 16.43
C ARG A 58 -10.64 1.28 17.80
N GLN A 59 -10.50 2.15 18.79
CA GLN A 59 -10.85 1.98 20.20
C GLN A 59 -11.45 0.59 20.47
N PHE A 60 -10.62 -0.26 21.08
CA PHE A 60 -11.04 -1.44 21.82
C PHE A 60 -11.97 -0.99 22.96
N SER A 61 -13.24 -0.76 22.65
CA SER A 61 -14.31 -0.55 23.63
C SER A 61 -15.59 -1.29 23.23
N GLN A 62 -15.48 -2.37 22.45
CA GLN A 62 -16.58 -3.31 22.25
C GLN A 62 -16.10 -4.76 22.38
N PRO A 63 -16.86 -5.62 23.08
CA PRO A 63 -16.47 -6.98 23.47
C PRO A 63 -16.29 -7.91 22.25
N PRO A 64 -15.61 -9.05 22.42
CA PRO A 64 -15.26 -9.95 21.33
C PRO A 64 -16.51 -10.76 20.92
N PHE A 65 -17.41 -10.16 20.13
CA PHE A 65 -18.57 -10.87 19.60
C PHE A 65 -18.75 -10.58 18.10
N VAL A 66 -18.48 -11.64 17.32
CA VAL A 66 -19.17 -12.06 16.08
C VAL A 66 -19.05 -11.14 14.86
N GLY A 67 -18.18 -11.54 13.94
CA GLY A 67 -18.47 -11.46 12.50
C GLY A 67 -18.20 -10.14 11.77
N ARG A 68 -17.53 -9.15 12.39
CA ARG A 68 -17.09 -7.96 11.63
C ARG A 68 -15.72 -8.22 10.99
N PRO A 69 -15.57 -8.08 9.66
CA PRO A 69 -14.27 -8.18 9.02
C PRO A 69 -13.34 -7.12 9.61
N THR A 70 -12.19 -7.55 10.13
CA THR A 70 -11.14 -6.65 10.60
C THR A 70 -10.57 -5.96 9.36
N VAL A 71 -10.96 -4.70 9.14
CA VAL A 71 -10.43 -3.93 8.01
C VAL A 71 -9.03 -3.46 8.38
N PHE A 72 -8.04 -3.91 7.62
CA PHE A 72 -6.65 -3.48 7.74
C PHE A 72 -6.37 -2.41 6.70
N VAL A 73 -5.82 -1.27 7.10
CA VAL A 73 -5.44 -0.21 6.16
C VAL A 73 -3.94 -0.25 5.96
N ILE A 74 -3.50 -0.28 4.71
CA ILE A 74 -2.10 -0.06 4.35
C ILE A 74 -1.99 1.31 3.72
N GLN A 75 -1.11 2.14 4.27
CA GLN A 75 -0.75 3.41 3.70
C GLN A 75 0.50 3.27 2.83
N ILE A 76 0.41 3.79 1.62
CA ILE A 76 1.45 3.79 0.60
C ILE A 76 1.79 5.25 0.29
N SER A 77 2.94 5.71 0.76
CA SER A 77 3.47 7.04 0.48
C SER A 77 4.41 6.97 -0.70
N ILE A 78 4.18 7.79 -1.73
CA ILE A 78 4.99 7.85 -2.96
C ILE A 78 5.57 9.26 -3.04
N GLU A 79 6.89 9.38 -2.97
CA GLU A 79 7.61 10.65 -2.84
C GLU A 79 8.68 10.76 -3.92
N GLY A 80 8.77 11.90 -4.61
CA GLY A 80 9.79 12.11 -5.65
C GLY A 80 10.02 13.56 -6.01
N GLU A 81 11.10 13.84 -6.74
CA GLU A 81 11.46 15.20 -7.15
C GLU A 81 10.64 15.71 -8.34
N LYS A 82 10.28 14.81 -9.27
CA LYS A 82 9.55 15.12 -10.49
C LYS A 82 8.12 14.57 -10.42
N ALA A 83 7.14 15.45 -10.65
CA ALA A 83 5.72 15.07 -10.63
C ALA A 83 5.40 13.95 -11.63
N ALA A 84 5.98 13.98 -12.83
CA ALA A 84 5.75 12.97 -13.86
C ALA A 84 6.15 11.56 -13.40
N ASP A 85 7.23 11.43 -12.64
CA ASP A 85 7.71 10.13 -12.18
C ASP A 85 6.88 9.63 -10.99
N VAL A 86 6.46 10.53 -10.09
CA VAL A 86 5.49 10.22 -9.04
C VAL A 86 4.18 9.70 -9.64
N VAL A 87 3.65 10.36 -10.68
CA VAL A 87 2.40 9.93 -11.35
C VAL A 87 2.53 8.55 -11.99
N LYS A 88 3.67 8.24 -12.64
CA LYS A 88 3.91 6.89 -13.21
C LYS A 88 3.90 5.81 -12.13
N VAL A 89 4.55 6.08 -11.00
CA VAL A 89 4.61 5.13 -9.88
C VAL A 89 3.24 4.97 -9.23
N VAL A 90 2.48 6.06 -9.05
CA VAL A 90 1.09 6.00 -8.57
C VAL A 90 0.22 5.17 -9.51
N ASP A 91 0.35 5.36 -10.83
CA ASP A 91 -0.40 4.58 -11.83
C ASP A 91 -0.04 3.09 -11.80
N LEU A 92 1.25 2.75 -11.63
CA LEU A 92 1.70 1.37 -11.44
C LEU A 92 1.09 0.75 -10.18
N VAL A 93 1.20 1.43 -9.04
CA VAL A 93 0.64 0.98 -7.75
C VAL A 93 -0.88 0.78 -7.87
N TYR A 94 -1.58 1.74 -8.47
CA TYR A 94 -3.02 1.67 -8.69
C TYR A 94 -3.40 0.47 -9.57
N LYS A 95 -2.68 0.24 -10.68
CA LYS A 95 -2.95 -0.89 -11.58
C LYS A 95 -2.76 -2.25 -10.89
N ILE A 96 -1.68 -2.41 -10.12
CA ILE A 96 -1.42 -3.66 -9.39
C ILE A 96 -2.54 -3.91 -8.37
N LEU A 97 -2.86 -2.94 -7.52
CA LEU A 97 -3.85 -3.11 -6.46
C LEU A 97 -5.28 -3.23 -6.99
N LYS A 98 -5.63 -2.48 -8.06
CA LYS A 98 -6.92 -2.60 -8.73
C LYS A 98 -7.15 -3.98 -9.32
N SER A 99 -6.10 -4.62 -9.85
CA SER A 99 -6.21 -5.99 -10.38
C SER A 99 -6.63 -7.02 -9.33
N CYS A 100 -6.49 -6.68 -8.04
CA CYS A 100 -6.85 -7.51 -6.90
C CYS A 100 -8.17 -7.07 -6.23
N ASN A 101 -8.94 -6.18 -6.85
CA ASN A 101 -10.17 -5.60 -6.27
C ASN A 101 -9.97 -4.91 -4.91
N ILE A 102 -8.76 -4.45 -4.61
CA ILE A 102 -8.48 -3.71 -3.37
C ILE A 102 -9.03 -2.29 -3.51
N LEU A 103 -9.76 -1.83 -2.50
CA LEU A 103 -10.32 -0.48 -2.48
C LEU A 103 -9.22 0.52 -2.09
N LEU A 104 -9.01 1.50 -2.96
CA LEU A 104 -7.98 2.53 -2.82
C LEU A 104 -8.61 3.89 -2.55
N ARG A 105 -8.02 4.64 -1.63
CA ARG A 105 -8.35 6.03 -1.34
C ARG A 105 -7.10 6.88 -1.47
N ILE A 106 -7.18 7.99 -2.19
CA ILE A 106 -6.11 9.00 -2.22
C ILE A 106 -6.33 9.95 -1.04
N VAL A 107 -5.26 10.28 -0.31
CA VAL A 107 -5.28 11.13 0.90
C VAL A 107 -4.40 12.36 0.71
#